data_AF-A0A5C6F4W0-F1
#
_entry.id   AF-A0A5C6F4W0-F1
#
_cell.length_a   1.000
_cell.length_b   1.000
_cell.length_c   1.000
_cell.angle_alpha   90.00
_cell.angle_beta   90.00
_cell.angle_gamma   90.00
#
_symmetry.space_group_name_H-M   'P 1'
#
loop_
_entity.id
_entity.type
_entity.pdbx_description
1 polymer ?
#
loop_
_entity_poly.entity_id
_entity_poly.type
_entity_poly.pdbx_seq_one_letter_code
_entity_poly.pdbx_strand_id
1 'polypeptide(L)'
;MSAHGHTEDGHGREGYDFAHPMPVSMLLAVFGALVVLTIVTVAQASFDFGSYDILIVMGIATIKATLVMLFFMHMAWEKPFNTIVFVGSFVFVGLFVIFTLSDSSLTSDSFEPKIDEVVPMVVEG
;
A
#
# COMPACT_ATOMS: atom_id res chain seq x y z
N MET A 1 11.44 57.98 41.46
CA MET A 1 12.38 57.85 40.32
C MET A 1 11.94 56.64 39.53
N SER A 2 11.20 56.91 38.45
CA SER A 2 10.74 55.92 37.48
C SER A 2 11.85 55.64 36.48
N ALA A 3 12.17 54.37 36.26
CA ALA A 3 12.88 53.92 35.07
C ALA A 3 12.64 52.41 34.87
N HIS A 4 11.45 52.07 34.35
CA HIS A 4 11.30 50.90 33.49
C HIS A 4 11.92 51.29 32.14
N GLY A 5 12.97 50.59 31.72
CA GLY A 5 13.47 50.61 30.36
C GLY A 5 13.27 49.22 29.77
N HIS A 6 12.10 48.97 29.19
CA HIS A 6 11.88 47.82 28.33
C HIS A 6 12.66 48.05 27.03
N THR A 7 13.66 47.22 26.78
CA THR A 7 14.34 47.15 25.49
C THR A 7 13.53 46.20 24.60
N GLU A 8 12.58 46.77 23.85
CA GLU A 8 12.09 46.19 22.59
C GLU A 8 13.05 46.68 21.51
N ASP A 9 13.87 45.81 20.92
CA ASP A 9 14.52 46.08 19.63
C ASP A 9 15.01 44.76 19.02
N GLY A 10 14.45 44.39 17.87
CA GLY A 10 15.02 43.36 17.00
C GLY A 10 14.08 42.23 16.59
N HIS A 11 12.84 42.52 16.16
CA HIS A 11 12.12 41.62 15.27
C HIS A 11 12.82 41.59 13.90
N GLY A 12 13.95 40.88 13.83
CA GLY A 12 14.53 40.40 12.59
C GLY A 12 13.51 39.45 11.96
N ARG A 13 13.00 39.86 10.80
CA ARG A 13 12.18 39.01 9.93
C ARG A 13 13.06 37.86 9.45
N GLU A 14 13.15 36.80 10.24
CA GLU A 14 13.74 35.54 9.82
C GLU A 14 12.75 34.88 8.85
N GLY A 15 12.99 35.15 7.57
CA GLY A 15 12.30 34.48 6.47
C GLY A 15 12.43 32.97 6.64
N TYR A 16 11.30 32.35 6.89
CA TYR A 16 11.04 30.92 6.84
C TYR A 16 11.24 30.43 5.40
N ASP A 17 12.51 30.25 5.01
CA ASP A 17 12.93 29.78 3.69
C ASP A 17 13.82 28.52 3.82
N PHE A 18 13.37 27.55 4.63
CA PHE A 18 14.07 26.28 4.87
C PHE A 18 13.21 25.04 4.58
N ALA A 19 12.21 25.19 3.73
CA ALA A 19 11.62 24.05 3.04
C ALA A 19 11.94 24.25 1.57
N HIS A 20 12.87 23.48 1.01
CA HIS A 20 12.88 23.23 -0.42
C HIS A 20 11.86 22.09 -0.65
N PRO A 21 10.55 22.37 -0.81
CA PRO A 21 9.63 21.34 -1.24
C PRO A 21 10.16 20.81 -2.57
N MET A 22 10.11 19.48 -2.70
CA MET A 22 10.36 18.81 -3.97
C MET A 22 9.67 19.57 -5.12
N PRO A 23 10.35 19.73 -6.27
CA PRO A 23 9.82 20.54 -7.35
C PRO A 23 8.47 19.98 -7.80
N VAL A 24 7.44 20.82 -7.76
CA VAL A 24 6.05 20.45 -8.10
C VAL A 24 5.96 19.84 -9.50
N SER A 25 6.87 20.22 -10.40
CA SER A 25 7.01 19.62 -11.73
C SER A 25 7.30 18.12 -11.69
N MET A 26 8.11 17.64 -10.74
CA MET A 26 8.42 16.21 -10.60
C MET A 26 7.20 15.42 -10.13
N LEU A 27 6.45 15.96 -9.16
CA LEU A 27 5.19 15.38 -8.70
C LEU A 27 4.16 15.29 -9.83
N LEU A 28 4.02 16.36 -10.62
CA LEU A 28 3.10 16.39 -11.76
C LEU A 28 3.51 15.44 -12.88
N ALA A 29 4.81 15.26 -13.12
CA ALA A 29 5.30 14.29 -14.10
C ALA A 29 4.97 12.85 -13.69
N VAL A 30 5.22 12.49 -12.42
CA VAL A 30 4.89 11.15 -11.90
C VAL A 30 3.38 10.95 -11.83
N PHE A 31 2.62 11.96 -11.44
CA PHE A 31 1.16 11.93 -11.49
C PHE A 31 0.65 11.62 -12.90
N GLY A 32 1.19 12.30 -13.92
CA GLY A 32 0.88 12.00 -15.32
C GLY A 32 1.19 10.56 -15.69
N ALA A 33 2.36 10.03 -15.29
CA ALA A 33 2.72 8.63 -15.51
C ALA A 33 1.72 7.66 -14.83
N LEU A 34 1.30 7.94 -13.58
CA LEU A 34 0.32 7.13 -12.87
C LEU A 34 -1.06 7.15 -13.53
N VAL A 35 -1.48 8.30 -14.06
CA VAL A 35 -2.72 8.43 -14.83
C VAL A 35 -2.65 7.58 -16.10
N VAL A 36 -1.54 7.66 -16.85
CA VAL A 36 -1.32 6.83 -18.04
C VAL A 36 -1.37 5.35 -17.68
N LEU A 37 -0.65 4.92 -16.63
CA LEU A 37 -0.70 3.52 -16.18
C LEU A 37 -2.11 3.09 -15.77
N THR A 38 -2.90 3.98 -15.18
CA THR A 38 -4.29 3.68 -14.79
C THR A 38 -5.18 3.50 -16.02
N ILE A 39 -5.02 4.34 -17.05
CA ILE A 39 -5.70 4.16 -18.34
C ILE A 39 -5.31 2.82 -18.95
N VAL A 40 -4.02 2.46 -18.90
CA VAL A 40 -3.53 1.17 -19.38
C VAL A 40 -4.17 0.01 -18.60
N THR A 41 -4.32 0.10 -17.27
CA THR A 41 -5.01 -0.94 -16.48
C THR A 41 -6.48 -1.06 -16.86
N VAL A 42 -7.19 0.06 -17.06
CA VAL A 42 -8.61 0.02 -17.48
C VAL A 42 -8.75 -0.54 -18.89
N ALA A 43 -7.86 -0.16 -19.80
CA ALA A 43 -7.83 -0.70 -21.15
C ALA A 43 -7.53 -2.21 -21.12
N GLN A 44 -6.55 -2.61 -20.32
CA GLN A 44 -6.19 -4.01 -20.13
C GLN A 44 -7.38 -4.81 -19.59
N ALA A 45 -8.14 -4.30 -18.63
CA ALA A 45 -9.37 -4.95 -18.15
C ALA A 45 -10.45 -5.15 -19.22
N SER A 46 -10.34 -4.46 -20.36
CA SER A 46 -11.23 -4.65 -21.52
C SER A 46 -10.71 -5.70 -22.52
N PHE A 47 -9.47 -6.17 -22.37
CA PHE A 47 -8.86 -7.19 -23.22
C PHE A 47 -8.69 -8.48 -22.41
N ASP A 48 -9.26 -9.58 -22.92
CA ASP A 48 -9.07 -10.90 -22.32
C ASP A 48 -7.82 -11.57 -22.89
N PHE A 49 -6.76 -11.65 -22.08
CA PHE A 49 -5.51 -12.33 -22.40
C PHE A 49 -5.48 -13.79 -21.91
N GLY A 50 -6.63 -14.34 -21.48
CA GLY A 50 -6.75 -15.67 -20.93
C GLY A 50 -5.85 -15.87 -19.70
N SER A 51 -5.04 -16.93 -19.68
CA SER A 51 -4.19 -17.28 -18.53
C SER A 51 -3.13 -16.24 -18.16
N TYR A 52 -2.77 -15.33 -19.07
CA TYR A 52 -1.77 -14.28 -18.80
C TYR A 52 -2.38 -13.02 -18.18
N ASP A 53 -3.70 -12.91 -18.11
CA ASP A 53 -4.42 -11.74 -17.61
C ASP A 53 -3.93 -11.32 -16.22
N ILE A 54 -3.93 -12.26 -15.28
CA ILE A 54 -3.49 -12.03 -13.89
C ILE A 54 -2.02 -11.57 -13.83
N LEU A 55 -1.14 -12.18 -14.63
CA LEU A 55 0.27 -11.80 -14.65
C LEU A 55 0.46 -10.36 -15.14
N ILE A 56 -0.29 -9.96 -16.17
CA ILE A 56 -0.24 -8.61 -16.73
C ILE A 56 -0.83 -7.59 -15.74
N VAL A 57 -2.01 -7.87 -15.17
CA VAL A 57 -2.67 -7.02 -14.16
C VAL A 57 -1.72 -6.78 -12.98
N MET A 58 -1.15 -7.86 -12.43
CA MET A 58 -0.24 -7.78 -11.29
C MET A 58 1.07 -7.07 -11.63
N GLY A 59 1.58 -7.25 -12.85
CA GLY A 59 2.75 -6.52 -13.34
C GLY A 59 2.50 -5.01 -13.40
N ILE A 60 1.41 -4.57 -14.01
CA ILE A 60 1.04 -3.15 -14.11
C ILE A 60 0.80 -2.56 -12.70
N ALA A 61 0.09 -3.29 -11.84
CA ALA A 61 -0.16 -2.88 -10.46
C ALA A 61 1.15 -2.70 -9.67
N THR A 62 2.12 -3.60 -9.86
CA THR A 62 3.43 -3.52 -9.20
C THR A 62 4.20 -2.27 -9.64
N ILE A 63 4.26 -1.99 -10.95
CA ILE A 63 4.93 -0.79 -11.47
C ILE A 63 4.29 0.49 -10.90
N LYS A 64 2.95 0.54 -10.87
CA LYS A 64 2.21 1.66 -10.28
C LYS A 64 2.57 1.85 -8.80
N ALA A 65 2.59 0.76 -8.03
CA ALA A 65 2.96 0.80 -6.61
C ALA A 65 4.40 1.27 -6.40
N THR A 66 5.35 0.81 -7.22
CA THR A 66 6.77 1.22 -7.14
C THR A 66 6.94 2.73 -7.44
N LEU A 67 6.24 3.26 -8.45
CA LEU A 67 6.23 4.70 -8.73
C LEU A 67 5.69 5.50 -7.55
N VAL A 68 4.60 5.04 -6.93
CA VAL A 68 4.04 5.71 -5.74
C VAL A 68 5.03 5.68 -4.56
N MET A 69 5.66 4.53 -4.30
CA MET A 69 6.63 4.39 -3.21
C MET A 69 7.87 5.25 -3.41
N LEU A 70 8.46 5.24 -4.60
CA LEU A 70 9.69 6.00 -4.87
C LEU A 70 9.46 7.51 -4.78
N PHE A 71 8.35 8.02 -5.33
CA PHE A 71 8.15 9.45 -5.53
C PHE A 71 7.21 10.10 -4.51
N PHE A 72 6.04 9.52 -4.26
CA PHE A 72 5.05 10.12 -3.34
C PHE A 72 5.35 9.80 -1.88
N MET A 73 5.89 8.61 -1.59
CA MET A 73 6.35 8.26 -0.24
C MET A 73 7.78 8.75 0.06
N HIS A 74 8.37 9.57 -0.83
CA HIS A 74 9.73 10.11 -0.72
C HIS A 74 10.85 9.06 -0.54
N MET A 75 10.58 7.77 -0.77
CA MET A 75 11.54 6.70 -0.49
C MET A 75 12.88 6.87 -1.25
N ALA A 76 12.87 7.53 -2.42
CA ALA A 76 14.09 7.80 -3.18
C ALA A 76 15.02 8.87 -2.55
N TRP A 77 14.49 9.74 -1.69
CA TRP A 77 15.26 10.83 -1.04
C TRP A 77 15.34 10.72 0.48
N GLU A 78 14.55 9.84 1.07
CA GLU A 78 14.57 9.54 2.50
C GLU A 78 15.82 8.75 2.92
N LYS A 79 16.10 8.74 4.23
CA LYS A 79 17.21 7.97 4.79
C LYS A 79 17.04 6.47 4.46
N PRO A 80 18.15 5.75 4.21
CA PRO A 80 18.10 4.31 3.88
C PRO A 80 17.43 3.46 4.97
N PHE A 81 17.40 3.96 6.22
CA PHE A 81 16.67 3.35 7.33
C PHE A 81 15.16 3.21 7.03
N ASN A 82 14.52 4.23 6.43
CA ASN A 82 13.10 4.18 6.09
C ASN A 82 12.81 3.09 5.07
N THR A 83 13.67 2.94 4.06
CA THR A 83 13.57 1.87 3.05
C THR A 83 13.71 0.48 3.66
N ILE A 84 14.65 0.28 4.61
CA ILE A 84 14.82 -1.01 5.29
C ILE A 84 13.58 -1.35 6.12
N VAL A 85 13.05 -0.39 6.88
CA VAL A 85 11.83 -0.59 7.68
C VAL A 85 10.64 -0.91 6.76
N PHE A 86 10.49 -0.17 5.66
CA PHE A 86 9.43 -0.38 4.69
C PHE A 86 9.49 -1.78 4.06
N VAL A 87 10.67 -2.19 3.56
CA VAL A 87 10.87 -3.54 3.00
C VAL A 87 10.64 -4.60 4.07
N GLY A 88 11.12 -4.37 5.30
CA GLY A 88 10.87 -5.25 6.44
C GLY A 88 9.38 -5.43 6.74
N SER A 89 8.60 -4.33 6.73
CA SER A 89 7.14 -4.37 6.86
C SER A 89 6.49 -5.16 5.73
N PHE A 90 6.94 -4.97 4.48
CA PHE A 90 6.39 -5.69 3.33
C PHE A 90 6.68 -7.19 3.39
N VAL A 91 7.88 -7.58 3.83
CA VAL A 91 8.23 -8.99 4.09
C VAL A 91 7.36 -9.57 5.19
N PHE A 92 7.14 -8.83 6.28
CA PHE A 92 6.32 -9.30 7.39
C PHE A 92 4.85 -9.47 7.00
N VAL A 93 4.30 -8.53 6.21
CA VAL A 93 2.96 -8.64 5.61
C VAL A 93 2.89 -9.84 4.67
N GLY A 94 3.88 -10.04 3.80
CA GLY A 94 3.94 -11.20 2.90
C GLY A 94 3.96 -12.52 3.67
N LEU A 95 4.78 -12.61 4.71
CA LEU A 95 4.84 -13.78 5.59
C LEU A 95 3.51 -14.02 6.30
N PHE A 96 2.89 -12.97 6.84
CA PHE A 96 1.59 -13.05 7.48
C PHE A 96 0.52 -13.58 6.51
N VAL A 97 0.42 -13.03 5.30
CA VAL A 97 -0.54 -13.47 4.29
C VAL A 97 -0.31 -14.93 3.90
N ILE A 98 0.93 -15.34 3.62
CA ILE A 98 1.26 -16.73 3.27
C ILE A 98 0.86 -17.67 4.41
N PHE A 99 1.17 -17.30 5.65
CA PHE A 99 0.85 -18.12 6.83
C PHE A 99 -0.66 -18.22 7.05
N THR A 100 -1.39 -17.10 6.97
CA THR A 100 -2.86 -17.08 7.08
C THR A 100 -3.54 -17.90 5.99
N LEU A 101 -3.08 -17.82 4.73
CA LEU A 101 -3.64 -18.62 3.64
C LEU A 101 -3.34 -20.11 3.83
N SER A 102 -2.13 -20.44 4.32
CA SER A 102 -1.75 -21.82 4.62
C SER A 102 -2.58 -22.39 5.76
N ASP A 103 -2.76 -21.65 6.84
CA ASP A 103 -3.59 -22.01 7.99
C ASP A 103 -5.07 -22.20 7.60
N SER A 104 -5.62 -21.26 6.82
CA SER A 104 -6.97 -21.37 6.29
C SER A 104 -7.16 -22.61 5.42
N SER A 105 -6.19 -22.93 4.56
CA SER A 105 -6.27 -24.10 3.67
C SER A 105 -6.19 -25.42 4.43
N LEU A 106 -5.50 -25.47 5.56
CA LEU A 106 -5.36 -26.68 6.39
C LEU A 106 -6.59 -26.89 7.28
N THR A 107 -7.25 -25.82 7.71
CA THR A 107 -8.44 -25.87 8.57
C THR A 107 -9.74 -26.10 7.78
N SER A 108 -9.79 -25.71 6.50
CA SER A 108 -11.01 -25.76 5.67
C SER A 108 -11.39 -27.15 5.13
N ASP A 109 -10.83 -28.25 5.65
CA ASP A 109 -11.16 -29.60 5.20
C ASP A 109 -12.58 -29.98 5.65
N SER A 110 -13.54 -29.69 4.75
CA SER A 110 -14.94 -30.08 4.77
C SER A 110 -15.85 -29.38 5.80
N PHE A 111 -16.45 -28.27 5.37
CA PHE A 111 -17.69 -27.72 5.96
C PHE A 111 -18.95 -28.49 5.53
N GLU A 112 -18.82 -29.67 4.93
CA GLU A 112 -19.98 -30.55 4.75
C GLU A 112 -20.36 -31.10 6.13
N PRO A 113 -21.60 -30.83 6.60
CA PRO A 113 -22.13 -31.60 7.70
C PRO A 113 -22.14 -33.05 7.24
N LYS A 114 -21.28 -33.90 7.80
CA LYS A 114 -21.46 -35.34 7.68
C LYS A 114 -22.79 -35.67 8.33
N ILE A 115 -23.84 -35.75 7.52
CA ILE A 115 -25.11 -36.31 7.93
C ILE A 115 -24.82 -37.81 8.07
N ASP A 116 -24.32 -38.19 9.25
CA ASP A 116 -24.33 -39.58 9.66
C ASP A 116 -25.79 -40.04 9.54
N GLU A 117 -25.95 -41.03 8.68
CA GLU A 117 -27.19 -41.68 8.30
C GLU A 117 -28.19 -41.68 9.45
N VAL A 118 -29.36 -41.06 9.21
CA VAL A 118 -30.46 -41.01 10.17
C VAL A 118 -30.79 -42.45 10.55
N VAL A 119 -30.38 -42.85 11.76
CA VAL A 119 -30.66 -44.14 12.37
C VAL A 119 -32.11 -44.48 12.03
N PRO A 120 -32.39 -45.60 11.34
CA PRO A 120 -33.77 -45.93 11.01
C PRO A 120 -34.51 -46.06 12.33
N MET A 121 -35.31 -45.03 12.61
CA MET A 121 -36.23 -44.99 13.72
C MET A 121 -37.15 -46.19 13.51
N VAL A 122 -36.91 -47.19 14.35
CA VAL A 122 -37.87 -48.18 14.85
C VAL A 122 -39.25 -47.94 14.25
N VAL A 123 -39.56 -48.65 13.17
CA VAL A 123 -40.94 -48.91 12.80
C VAL A 123 -41.33 -50.16 13.59
N GLU A 124 -41.90 -49.90 14.77
CA GLU A 124 -42.66 -50.88 15.53
C GLU A 124 -43.86 -51.39 14.72
N GLY A 125 -44.27 -52.64 15.00
CA GLY A 125 -45.65 -53.11 14.84
C GLY A 125 -45.87 -54.19 13.81
#